data_AF-A0A914VGH5-F1
#
_entry.id   AF-A0A914VGH5-F1
#
_cell.length_a   1.000
_cell.length_b   1.000
_cell.length_c   1.000
_cell.angle_alpha   90.00
_cell.angle_beta   90.00
_cell.angle_gamma   90.00
#
_symmetry.space_group_name_H-M   'P 1'
#
loop_
_entity.id
_entity.type
_entity.pdbx_description
1 polymer ?
#
loop_
_entity_poly.entity_id
_entity_poly.type
_entity_poly.pdbx_seq_one_letter_code
_entity_poly.pdbx_strand_id
1 'polypeptide(L)' 'MHANYVRPGGVAWDMPLGLMDDIYDWAVKFPERIDELEDVLTENRIWKARTIDIGLVDAKVAL' A
#
# COMPACT_ATOMS: atom_id res chain seq x y z
N MET A 1 -3.21 -5.36 14.52
CA MET A 1 -4.60 -5.82 14.29
C MET A 1 -4.61 -7.32 14.01
N HIS A 2 -5.62 -8.07 14.47
CA HIS A 2 -5.71 -9.53 14.30
C HIS A 2 -7.14 -9.95 13.90
N ALA A 3 -7.37 -10.18 12.60
CA ALA A 3 -8.73 -10.41 12.07
C ALA A 3 -9.23 -11.87 12.15
N ASN A 4 -8.32 -12.86 12.19
CA ASN A 4 -8.66 -14.30 12.17
C ASN A 4 -9.69 -14.68 11.07
N TYR A 5 -9.60 -14.01 9.90
CA TYR A 5 -10.53 -14.14 8.79
C TYR A 5 -10.19 -15.30 7.86
N VAL A 6 -8.93 -15.43 7.45
CA VAL A 6 -8.47 -16.54 6.58
C VAL A 6 -8.19 -17.78 7.43
N ARG A 7 -8.75 -18.94 7.03
CA ARG A 7 -8.61 -20.22 7.74
C ARG A 7 -8.33 -21.36 6.74
N PRO A 8 -7.70 -22.49 7.15
CA PRO A 8 -7.58 -23.65 6.28
C PRO A 8 -8.96 -24.09 5.77
N GLY A 9 -9.12 -24.10 4.44
CA GLY A 9 -10.40 -24.38 3.78
C GLY A 9 -11.22 -23.16 3.35
N GLY A 10 -10.77 -21.93 3.61
CA GLY A 10 -11.40 -20.71 3.08
C GLY A 10 -11.37 -19.52 4.03
N VAL A 11 -12.54 -18.93 4.27
CA VAL A 11 -12.72 -17.75 5.12
C VAL A 11 -13.67 -18.04 6.28
N ALA A 12 -13.54 -17.29 7.37
CA ALA A 12 -14.32 -17.49 8.59
C ALA A 12 -15.80 -17.09 8.43
N TRP A 13 -16.06 -16.03 7.65
CA TRP A 13 -17.39 -15.44 7.48
C TRP A 13 -17.54 -14.88 6.06
N ASP A 14 -18.78 -14.78 5.61
CA ASP A 14 -19.11 -14.07 4.38
C ASP A 14 -18.96 -12.54 4.56
N MET A 15 -18.90 -11.82 3.45
CA MET A 15 -18.84 -10.37 3.43
C MET A 15 -20.20 -9.76 3.81
N PRO A 16 -20.25 -8.73 4.68
CA PRO A 16 -21.50 -8.02 4.94
C PRO A 16 -22.00 -7.30 3.67
N LEU A 17 -23.33 -7.25 3.52
CA LEU A 17 -23.97 -6.55 2.41
C LEU A 17 -23.58 -5.06 2.42
N GLY A 18 -23.24 -4.53 1.24
CA GLY A 18 -22.81 -3.14 1.05
C GLY A 18 -21.30 -2.90 1.18
N LEU A 19 -20.53 -3.84 1.76
CA LEU A 19 -19.08 -3.63 1.90
C LEU A 19 -18.35 -3.52 0.56
N MET A 20 -18.81 -4.24 -0.47
CA MET A 20 -18.22 -4.15 -1.80
C MET A 20 -18.37 -2.76 -2.40
N ASP A 21 -19.52 -2.11 -2.19
CA ASP A 21 -19.79 -0.77 -2.71
C ASP A 21 -18.89 0.26 -1.99
N ASP A 22 -18.76 0.14 -0.67
CA ASP A 22 -17.86 0.99 0.12
C ASP A 22 -16.39 0.81 -0.28
N ILE A 23 -15.94 -0.44 -0.51
CA ILE A 23 -14.59 -0.74 -1.00
C ILE A 23 -14.36 -0.10 -2.37
N TYR A 24 -15.35 -0.18 -3.26
CA TYR A 24 -15.26 0.44 -4.59
C TYR A 24 -15.17 1.96 -4.51
N ASP A 25 -16.03 2.59 -3.69
CA ASP A 25 -16.02 4.03 -3.48
C ASP A 25 -14.70 4.53 -2.88
N TRP A 26 -14.09 3.74 -2.00
CA TRP A 26 -12.74 4.01 -1.50
C TRP A 26 -11.70 3.87 -2.62
N ALA A 27 -11.75 2.77 -3.39
CA ALA A 27 -10.78 2.45 -4.42
C ALA A 27 -10.73 3.48 -5.55
N VAL A 28 -11.87 4.10 -5.90
CA VAL A 28 -11.94 5.17 -6.91
C VAL A 28 -11.28 6.47 -6.42
N LYS A 29 -11.33 6.75 -5.11
CA LYS A 29 -10.79 7.99 -4.52
C LYS A 29 -9.32 7.85 -4.11
N PHE A 30 -8.87 6.65 -3.81
CA PHE A 30 -7.53 6.41 -3.28
C PHE A 30 -6.37 6.83 -4.21
N PRO A 31 -6.45 6.67 -5.55
CA PRO A 31 -5.41 7.12 -6.45
C PRO A 31 -5.05 8.61 -6.30
N GLU A 32 -6.05 9.49 -6.14
CA GLU A 32 -5.81 10.92 -5.92
C GLU A 32 -5.01 11.17 -4.63
N ARG A 33 -5.20 10.36 -3.59
CA ARG A 33 -4.41 10.44 -2.35
C ARG A 33 -2.97 9.97 -2.53
N ILE A 34 -2.74 9.02 -3.44
CA ILE A 34 -1.38 8.61 -3.83
C ILE A 34 -0.70 9.75 -4.57
N ASP A 35 -1.39 10.37 -5.54
CA ASP A 35 -0.87 11.51 -6.30
C ASP A 35 -0.49 12.67 -5.38
N GLU A 36 -1.35 13.03 -4.42
CA GLU A 36 -1.06 14.06 -3.41
C GLU A 36 0.20 13.74 -2.57
N LEU A 37 0.43 12.46 -2.26
CA LEU A 37 1.62 12.02 -1.53
C LEU A 37 2.88 12.11 -2.42
N GLU A 38 2.77 11.70 -3.68
CA GLU A 38 3.87 11.75 -4.65
C GLU A 38 4.28 13.20 -4.95
N ASP A 39 3.32 14.11 -5.10
CA ASP A 39 3.55 15.54 -5.30
C ASP A 39 4.42 16.16 -4.19
N VAL A 40 4.27 15.69 -2.95
CA VAL A 40 5.00 16.20 -1.78
C VAL A 40 6.36 15.53 -1.59
N LEU A 41 6.52 14.27 -1.98
CA LEU A 41 7.71 13.46 -1.66
C LEU A 41 8.60 13.17 -2.86
N THR A 42 8.02 12.73 -3.99
CA THR A 42 8.78 12.13 -5.10
C THR A 42 9.81 13.10 -5.66
N GLU A 43 9.43 14.35 -5.91
CA GLU A 43 10.32 15.41 -6.46
C GLU A 43 10.93 16.32 -5.40
N ASN A 44 10.69 16.04 -4.12
CA ASN A 44 11.19 16.85 -3.03
C ASN A 44 12.71 16.70 -2.86
N ARG A 45 13.44 17.82 -2.98
CA ARG A 45 14.90 17.84 -2.86
C ARG A 45 15.41 17.35 -1.51
N ILE A 46 14.69 17.66 -0.42
CA ILE A 46 15.05 17.20 0.93
C ILE A 46 14.87 15.68 1.00
N TRP A 47 13.80 15.14 0.42
CA TRP A 47 13.56 13.71 0.38
C TRP A 47 14.65 12.99 -0.43
N LYS A 48 14.88 13.41 -1.68
CA LYS A 48 15.91 12.85 -2.56
C LYS A 48 17.30 12.87 -1.93
N ALA A 49 17.70 14.00 -1.33
CA ALA A 49 18.99 14.12 -0.64
C ALA A 49 19.15 13.19 0.57
N ARG A 50 18.06 12.63 1.08
CA ARG A 50 18.02 11.75 2.25
C ARG A 50 17.75 10.29 1.90
N THR A 51 17.52 9.94 0.64
CA THR A 51 17.19 8.57 0.23
C THR A 51 17.97 8.05 -0.97
N ILE A 52 18.44 8.92 -1.88
CA ILE A 52 19.26 8.50 -3.03
C ILE A 52 20.65 8.06 -2.54
N ASP A 53 21.17 6.97 -3.13
CA ASP A 53 22.46 6.33 -2.81
C ASP A 53 22.61 5.79 -1.38
N ILE A 54 21.49 5.55 -0.68
CA ILE A 54 21.46 4.96 0.66
C ILE A 54 20.97 3.51 0.60
N GLY A 55 21.67 2.59 1.27
CA GLY A 55 21.25 1.20 1.38
C GLY A 55 21.36 0.42 0.07
N LEU A 56 22.40 0.71 -0.73
CA LEU A 56 22.64 0.03 -2.00
C LEU A 56 22.83 -1.48 -1.78
N VAL A 57 22.00 -2.29 -2.45
CA VAL A 57 22.07 -3.75 -2.41
C VAL A 57 22.48 -4.27 -3.80
N ASP A 58 23.59 -4.99 -3.87
CA ASP A 58 24.02 -5.66 -5.12
C ASP A 58 23.17 -6.91 -5.38
N ALA A 59 22.83 -7.15 -6.64
CA ALA A 59 21.96 -8.27 -7.03
C ALA A 59 22.53 -9.64 -6.62
N LYS A 60 23.87 -9.77 -6.54
CA LYS A 60 24.53 -11.03 -6.14
C LYS A 60 24.37 -11.36 -4.66
N VAL A 61 24.13 -10.35 -3.82
CA VAL A 61 23.99 -10.50 -2.36
C VAL A 61 22.54 -10.34 -1.89
N ALA A 62 21.60 -10.08 -2.82
CA ALA A 62 20.19 -9.89 -2.53
C ALA A 62 19.39 -11.21 -2.40
N LEU A 63 19.96 -12.33 -2.86
CA LEU A 63 19.39 -13.68 -2.84
C LEU A 63 19.90 -14.48 -1.63
#